data_AF-A0A0G1AZN4-F1
#
_entry.id   AF-A0A0G1AZN4-F1
#
_cell.length_a   1.000
_cell.length_b   1.000
_cell.length_c   1.000
_cell.angle_alpha   90.00
_cell.angle_beta   90.00
_cell.angle_gamma   90.00
#
_symmetry.space_group_name_H-M   'P 1'
#
loop_
_entity.id
_entity.type
_entity.pdbx_description
1 polymer ?
#
loop_
_entity_poly.entity_id
_entity_poly.type
_entity_poly.pdbx_seq_one_letter_code
_entity_poly.pdbx_strand_id
1 'polypeptide(L)'
;MLKGSEPSNSTPAGAVKILWANGFFKENRTLNDVAKCIKTEWGHNFSSSDLSKALKKASFLIRKGRKHNFKHIQKTSFGSGRALSIADQLFSAEIVEKLNKNFTEELRDLRLNFGNSGTCTAFLLRKILEKLIYIVFAKNGIESKLDDKNRKGSLVGLEKMIDLASIEKISGLPLLTSATAKKIKGIKFLGDSSAHNPLVNVDMETILPQMPYIITAYKELLVQL
;
A
#
# COMPACT_ATOMS: atom_id res chain seq x y z
N MET A 1 -0.19 -12.46 -25.73
CA MET A 1 0.25 -11.78 -24.49
C MET A 1 -0.26 -12.58 -23.30
N LEU A 2 0.63 -13.03 -22.42
CA LEU A 2 0.34 -13.99 -21.35
C LEU A 2 -0.50 -13.33 -20.25
N LYS A 3 -1.69 -13.88 -19.98
CA LYS A 3 -2.46 -13.61 -18.76
C LYS A 3 -1.55 -13.88 -17.56
N GLY A 4 -1.27 -12.88 -16.75
CA GLY A 4 -0.62 -13.09 -15.45
C GLY A 4 -1.58 -13.84 -14.56
N SER A 5 -1.49 -15.18 -14.56
CA SER A 5 -2.22 -16.01 -13.62
C SER A 5 -1.78 -15.63 -12.20
N GLU A 6 -2.76 -15.49 -11.30
CA GLU A 6 -2.48 -15.38 -9.87
C GLU A 6 -1.51 -16.50 -9.45
N PRO A 7 -0.53 -16.20 -8.60
CA PRO A 7 0.41 -17.21 -8.15
C PRO A 7 -0.36 -18.33 -7.44
N SER A 8 -0.43 -19.50 -8.06
CA SER A 8 -1.03 -20.69 -7.47
C SER A 8 0.02 -21.47 -6.68
N ASN A 9 -0.32 -21.89 -5.46
CA ASN A 9 0.52 -22.76 -4.63
C ASN A 9 0.66 -24.19 -5.17
N SER A 10 -0.12 -24.56 -6.20
CA SER A 10 -0.08 -25.86 -6.86
C SER A 10 1.21 -26.14 -7.64
N THR A 11 2.03 -25.10 -7.89
CA THR A 11 3.32 -25.25 -8.60
C THR A 11 4.50 -24.82 -7.70
N PRO A 12 5.69 -25.41 -7.87
CA PRO A 12 6.88 -25.01 -7.11
C PRO A 12 7.22 -23.51 -7.24
N ALA A 13 7.07 -22.94 -8.44
CA ALA A 13 7.37 -21.53 -8.69
C ALA A 13 6.33 -20.59 -8.04
N GLY A 14 5.04 -20.94 -8.14
CA GLY A 14 3.98 -20.17 -7.49
C GLY A 14 4.07 -20.24 -5.97
N ALA A 15 4.33 -21.43 -5.40
CA ALA A 15 4.61 -21.63 -3.98
C ALA A 15 5.76 -20.75 -3.47
N VAL A 16 6.91 -20.72 -4.18
CA VAL A 16 8.05 -19.86 -3.83
C VAL A 16 7.68 -18.37 -3.90
N LYS A 17 6.87 -17.97 -4.89
CA LYS A 17 6.41 -16.57 -5.03
C LYS A 17 5.48 -16.15 -3.91
N ILE A 18 4.57 -17.02 -3.45
CA ILE A 18 3.69 -16.76 -2.29
C ILE A 18 4.51 -16.66 -1.00
N LEU A 19 5.46 -17.58 -0.76
CA LEU A 19 6.35 -17.50 0.42
C LEU A 19 7.15 -16.20 0.45
N TRP A 20 7.62 -15.73 -0.72
CA TRP A 20 8.27 -14.43 -0.85
C TRP A 20 7.34 -13.27 -0.48
N ALA A 21 6.13 -13.23 -1.05
CA ALA A 21 5.14 -12.19 -0.74
C ALA A 21 4.79 -12.14 0.76
N ASN A 22 4.75 -13.30 1.41
CA ASN A 22 4.49 -13.43 2.84
C ASN A 22 5.72 -13.15 3.73
N GLY A 23 6.85 -12.75 3.15
CA GLY A 23 8.05 -12.37 3.89
C GLY A 23 8.84 -13.55 4.48
N PHE A 24 8.59 -14.79 4.06
CA PHE A 24 9.30 -15.99 4.55
C PHE A 24 10.82 -15.90 4.35
N PHE A 25 11.25 -15.26 3.26
CA PHE A 25 12.64 -15.06 2.89
C PHE A 25 13.27 -13.76 3.44
N LYS A 26 12.67 -13.10 4.46
CA LYS A 26 13.32 -11.98 5.16
C LYS A 26 14.64 -12.39 5.83
N GLU A 27 14.74 -13.66 6.21
CA GLU A 27 15.96 -14.28 6.73
C GLU A 27 16.55 -15.29 5.73
N ASN A 28 17.76 -15.78 6.00
CA ASN A 28 18.38 -16.81 5.17
C ASN A 28 17.66 -18.16 5.35
N ARG A 29 17.02 -18.67 4.29
CA ARG A 29 16.29 -19.95 4.27
C ARG A 29 16.97 -20.99 3.39
N THR A 30 17.05 -22.23 3.87
CA THR A 30 17.55 -23.37 3.11
C THR A 30 16.45 -23.99 2.24
N LEU A 31 16.82 -24.87 1.31
CA LEU A 31 15.87 -25.68 0.55
C LEU A 31 14.95 -26.50 1.48
N ASN A 32 15.50 -27.05 2.57
CA ASN A 32 14.75 -27.83 3.54
C ASN A 32 13.73 -26.97 4.30
N ASP A 33 14.09 -25.74 4.66
CA ASP A 33 13.16 -24.81 5.30
C ASP A 33 11.96 -24.51 4.39
N VAL A 34 12.22 -24.26 3.11
CA VAL A 34 11.18 -24.02 2.09
C VAL A 34 10.29 -25.25 1.92
N ALA A 35 10.88 -26.44 1.75
CA ALA A 35 10.13 -27.67 1.57
C ALA A 35 9.27 -28.01 2.81
N LYS A 36 9.82 -27.83 4.02
CA LYS A 36 9.10 -28.02 5.27
C LYS A 36 7.92 -27.06 5.37
N CYS A 37 8.13 -25.77 5.12
CA CYS A 37 7.06 -24.77 5.16
C CYS A 37 5.95 -25.09 4.15
N ILE A 38 6.28 -25.39 2.90
CA ILE A 38 5.28 -25.76 1.87
C ILE A 38 4.46 -26.99 2.28
N LYS A 39 5.14 -28.01 2.83
CA LYS A 39 4.47 -29.22 3.30
C LYS A 39 3.54 -28.94 4.47
N THR A 40 3.98 -28.14 5.44
CA THR A 40 3.21 -27.80 6.63
C THR A 40 2.02 -26.90 6.31
N GLU A 41 2.23 -25.86 5.50
CA GLU A 41 1.21 -24.84 5.22
C GLU A 41 0.21 -25.30 4.14
N TRP A 42 0.66 -26.03 3.13
CA TRP A 42 -0.15 -26.35 1.94
C TRP A 42 -0.27 -27.85 1.63
N GLY A 43 0.32 -28.73 2.44
CA GLY A 43 0.24 -30.18 2.24
C GLY A 43 0.98 -30.70 1.00
N HIS A 44 1.68 -29.83 0.25
CA HIS A 44 2.38 -30.21 -0.97
C HIS A 44 3.77 -30.76 -0.67
N ASN A 45 4.16 -31.83 -1.39
CA ASN A 45 5.46 -32.48 -1.25
C ASN A 45 6.22 -32.43 -2.58
N PHE A 46 6.65 -31.23 -2.98
CA PHE A 46 7.41 -31.05 -4.22
C PHE A 46 8.78 -31.72 -4.16
N SER A 47 9.25 -32.22 -5.30
CA SER A 47 10.59 -32.79 -5.39
C SER A 47 11.66 -31.75 -5.07
N SER A 48 12.75 -32.18 -4.43
CA SER A 48 13.90 -31.29 -4.13
C SER A 48 14.49 -30.68 -5.41
N SER A 49 14.47 -31.41 -6.53
CA SER A 49 14.93 -30.91 -7.82
C SER A 49 14.05 -29.78 -8.37
N ASP A 50 12.73 -29.87 -8.23
CA ASP A 50 11.82 -28.87 -8.78
C ASP A 50 11.81 -27.59 -7.95
N LEU A 51 11.84 -27.73 -6.63
CA LEU A 51 12.01 -26.58 -5.73
C LEU A 51 13.38 -25.91 -5.95
N SER A 52 14.45 -26.69 -6.13
CA SER A 52 15.77 -26.13 -6.44
C SER A 52 15.77 -25.37 -7.76
N LYS A 53 15.12 -25.90 -8.80
CA LYS A 53 14.95 -25.19 -10.09
C LYS A 53 14.13 -23.91 -9.91
N ALA A 54 13.04 -23.95 -9.16
CA ALA A 54 12.20 -22.78 -8.90
C ALA A 54 12.97 -21.67 -8.15
N LEU A 55 13.67 -22.03 -7.07
CA LEU A 55 14.50 -21.09 -6.29
C LEU A 55 15.64 -20.48 -7.13
N LYS A 56 16.27 -21.27 -8.01
CA LYS A 56 17.30 -20.76 -8.93
C LYS A 56 16.75 -19.77 -9.95
N LYS A 57 15.51 -19.95 -10.41
CA LYS A 57 14.85 -19.09 -11.39
C LYS A 57 14.18 -17.86 -10.76
N ALA A 58 14.01 -17.84 -9.44
CA ALA A 58 13.39 -16.73 -8.72
C ALA A 58 14.30 -15.50 -8.70
N SER A 59 14.09 -14.58 -9.65
CA SER A 59 14.87 -13.33 -9.81
C SER A 59 14.78 -12.36 -8.62
N PHE A 60 13.78 -12.55 -7.76
CA PHE A 60 13.53 -11.81 -6.52
C PHE A 60 14.23 -12.41 -5.29
N LEU A 61 15.05 -13.46 -5.43
CA LEU A 61 15.86 -14.05 -4.35
C LEU A 61 17.36 -13.88 -4.64
N ILE A 62 18.15 -13.72 -3.58
CA ILE A 62 19.61 -13.84 -3.61
C ILE A 62 19.99 -15.20 -3.04
N ARG A 63 20.81 -15.93 -3.79
CA ARG A 63 21.41 -17.19 -3.34
C ARG A 63 22.77 -16.91 -2.72
N LYS A 64 22.96 -17.34 -1.46
CA LYS A 64 24.21 -17.23 -0.69
C LYS A 64 24.74 -18.61 -0.31
N GLY A 65 26.05 -18.70 -0.06
CA GLY A 65 26.70 -19.92 0.44
C GLY A 65 27.45 -20.72 -0.62
N ARG A 66 27.97 -21.88 -0.20
CA ARG A 66 28.81 -22.77 -1.02
C ARG A 66 28.00 -23.94 -1.60
N LYS A 67 28.60 -24.66 -2.53
CA LYS A 67 28.03 -25.89 -3.12
C LYS A 67 27.51 -26.80 -2.00
N HIS A 68 26.27 -27.28 -2.14
CA HIS A 68 25.53 -28.11 -1.17
C HIS A 68 24.96 -27.41 0.10
N ASN A 69 25.27 -26.14 0.36
CA ASN A 69 24.74 -25.37 1.49
C ASN A 69 24.22 -23.99 1.08
N PHE A 70 23.38 -23.96 0.05
CA PHE A 70 22.79 -22.73 -0.42
C PHE A 70 21.66 -22.27 0.48
N LYS A 71 21.74 -21.00 0.87
CA LYS A 71 20.65 -20.27 1.52
C LYS A 71 20.08 -19.25 0.53
N HIS A 72 18.78 -19.03 0.59
CA HIS A 72 18.07 -18.05 -0.18
C HIS A 72 17.55 -17.00 0.80
N ILE A 73 17.86 -15.76 0.52
CA ILE A 73 17.27 -14.61 1.19
C ILE A 73 16.56 -13.82 0.11
N GLN A 74 15.49 -13.09 0.44
CA GLN A 74 14.90 -12.22 -0.55
C GLN A 74 15.98 -11.27 -1.04
N LYS A 75 16.06 -11.11 -2.37
CA LYS A 75 16.71 -9.94 -2.93
C LYS A 75 15.95 -8.81 -2.27
N THR A 76 16.64 -8.01 -1.46
CA THR A 76 16.10 -6.75 -0.97
C THR A 76 15.44 -6.13 -2.18
N SER A 77 14.10 -6.07 -2.16
CA SER A 77 13.35 -5.48 -3.25
C SER A 77 13.97 -4.12 -3.50
N PHE A 78 14.09 -3.77 -4.77
CA PHE A 78 14.40 -2.42 -5.17
C PHE A 78 13.46 -1.51 -4.36
N GLY A 79 14.01 -0.71 -3.42
CA GLY A 79 13.23 0.13 -2.49
C GLY A 79 13.09 -0.33 -1.02
N SER A 80 13.61 -1.49 -0.59
CA SER A 80 13.30 -2.04 0.75
C SER A 80 13.53 -1.11 1.95
N GLY A 81 14.61 -0.31 2.00
CA GLY A 81 14.77 0.65 3.12
C GLY A 81 13.72 1.77 3.10
N ARG A 82 13.47 2.35 1.93
CA ARG A 82 12.56 3.49 1.77
C ARG A 82 11.10 3.07 1.86
N ALA A 83 10.71 1.97 1.23
CA ALA A 83 9.34 1.46 1.28
C ALA A 83 8.97 0.94 2.68
N LEU A 84 9.90 0.25 3.39
CA LEU A 84 9.69 -0.12 4.79
C LEU A 84 9.59 1.11 5.68
N SER A 85 10.53 2.07 5.56
CA SER A 85 10.47 3.32 6.32
C SER A 85 9.17 4.10 6.07
N ILE A 86 8.68 4.12 4.83
CA ILE A 86 7.38 4.73 4.50
C ILE A 86 6.24 3.94 5.13
N ALA A 87 6.26 2.61 5.06
CA ALA A 87 5.23 1.78 5.69
C ALA A 87 5.19 2.01 7.20
N ASP A 88 6.36 2.04 7.87
CA ASP A 88 6.48 2.30 9.30
C ASP A 88 5.91 3.68 9.68
N GLN A 89 6.12 4.69 8.84
CA GLN A 89 5.54 6.02 9.05
C GLN A 89 4.03 6.05 8.82
N LEU A 90 3.57 5.51 7.68
CA LEU A 90 2.16 5.46 7.30
C LEU A 90 1.32 4.67 8.33
N PHE A 91 1.89 3.61 8.87
CA PHE A 91 1.26 2.70 9.82
C PHE A 91 1.75 2.90 11.27
N SER A 92 2.31 4.07 11.56
CA SER A 92 2.71 4.45 12.91
C SER A 92 1.53 4.43 13.87
N ALA A 93 1.79 4.16 15.16
CA ALA A 93 0.75 4.13 16.19
C ALA A 93 -0.07 5.42 16.21
N GLU A 94 0.58 6.58 16.07
CA GLU A 94 -0.05 7.90 15.96
C GLU A 94 -1.17 7.96 14.91
N ILE A 95 -0.90 7.48 13.70
CA ILE A 95 -1.87 7.50 12.59
C ILE A 95 -2.92 6.42 12.79
N VAL A 96 -2.48 5.20 13.12
CA VAL A 96 -3.36 4.04 13.20
C VAL A 96 -4.37 4.20 14.32
N GLU A 97 -3.97 4.59 15.52
CA GLU A 97 -4.88 4.74 16.67
C GLU A 97 -5.99 5.76 16.38
N LYS A 98 -5.65 6.90 15.77
CA LYS A 98 -6.64 7.93 15.42
C LYS A 98 -7.58 7.51 14.29
N LEU A 99 -7.08 6.78 13.30
CA LEU A 99 -7.88 6.30 12.17
C LEU A 99 -8.69 5.04 12.51
N ASN A 100 -8.27 4.22 13.47
CA ASN A 100 -8.83 2.87 13.67
C ASN A 100 -10.34 2.86 13.88
N LYS A 101 -10.91 3.90 14.52
CA LYS A 101 -12.37 3.95 14.77
C LYS A 101 -13.20 4.02 13.50
N ASN A 102 -12.70 4.67 12.44
CA ASN A 102 -13.47 4.97 11.23
C ASN A 102 -12.91 4.30 9.96
N PHE A 103 -11.74 3.65 10.05
CA PHE A 103 -10.97 3.19 8.89
C PHE A 103 -10.41 1.77 9.03
N THR A 104 -10.94 0.93 9.93
CA THR A 104 -10.40 -0.44 10.18
C THR A 104 -10.20 -1.24 8.90
N GLU A 105 -11.23 -1.28 8.05
CA GLU A 105 -11.23 -2.06 6.82
C GLU A 105 -10.25 -1.47 5.79
N GLU A 106 -10.30 -0.15 5.57
CA GLU A 106 -9.39 0.50 4.63
C GLU A 106 -7.91 0.39 5.06
N LEU A 107 -7.62 0.45 6.36
CA LEU A 107 -6.27 0.25 6.90
C LEU A 107 -5.82 -1.20 6.76
N ARG A 108 -6.70 -2.17 7.02
CA ARG A 108 -6.41 -3.60 6.83
C ARG A 108 -6.07 -3.88 5.37
N ASP A 109 -6.92 -3.42 4.46
CA ASP A 109 -6.73 -3.59 3.02
C ASP A 109 -5.45 -2.89 2.55
N LEU A 110 -5.17 -1.69 3.06
CA LEU A 110 -3.96 -0.95 2.70
C LEU A 110 -2.72 -1.70 3.18
N ARG A 111 -2.71 -2.27 4.39
CA ARG A 111 -1.59 -3.09 4.88
C ARG A 111 -1.35 -4.33 4.01
N LEU A 112 -2.41 -4.98 3.56
CA LEU A 112 -2.31 -6.16 2.69
C LEU A 112 -1.77 -5.80 1.30
N ASN A 113 -2.13 -4.63 0.77
CA ASN A 113 -1.80 -4.24 -0.59
C ASN A 113 -0.54 -3.39 -0.72
N PHE A 114 -0.09 -2.71 0.35
CA PHE A 114 1.05 -1.81 0.30
C PHE A 114 2.33 -2.57 -0.08
N GLY A 115 2.95 -2.16 -1.19
CA GLY A 115 4.12 -2.82 -1.75
C GLY A 115 3.81 -4.04 -2.64
N ASN A 116 2.58 -4.58 -2.58
CA ASN A 116 2.14 -5.72 -3.38
C ASN A 116 1.41 -5.27 -4.66
N SER A 117 0.60 -4.21 -4.58
CA SER A 117 -0.16 -3.66 -5.71
C SER A 117 -0.19 -2.14 -5.64
N GLY A 118 0.44 -1.48 -6.62
CA GLY A 118 0.42 -0.02 -6.68
C GLY A 118 -0.98 0.51 -6.96
N THR A 119 -1.71 -0.06 -7.92
CA THR A 119 -3.11 0.29 -8.21
C THR A 119 -4.00 0.24 -6.95
N CYS A 120 -3.96 -0.86 -6.19
CA CYS A 120 -4.74 -0.97 -4.96
C CYS A 120 -4.26 0.02 -3.89
N THR A 121 -2.94 0.20 -3.75
CA THR A 121 -2.37 1.15 -2.80
C THR A 121 -2.80 2.59 -3.10
N ALA A 122 -2.67 3.05 -4.35
CA ALA A 122 -3.06 4.39 -4.75
C ALA A 122 -4.56 4.64 -4.56
N PHE A 123 -5.40 3.67 -4.92
CA PHE A 123 -6.84 3.73 -4.69
C PHE A 123 -7.18 3.88 -3.21
N LEU A 124 -6.60 3.03 -2.35
CA LEU A 124 -6.88 3.06 -0.91
C LEU A 124 -6.39 4.34 -0.24
N LEU A 125 -5.21 4.84 -0.61
CA LEU A 125 -4.68 6.12 -0.12
C LEU A 125 -5.61 7.29 -0.50
N ARG A 126 -6.10 7.32 -1.74
CA ARG A 126 -7.08 8.31 -2.21
C ARG A 126 -8.38 8.20 -1.39
N LYS A 127 -8.92 7.00 -1.24
CA LYS A 127 -10.18 6.74 -0.52
C LYS A 127 -10.10 7.18 0.95
N ILE A 128 -9.00 6.84 1.63
CA ILE A 128 -8.77 7.24 3.02
C ILE A 128 -8.66 8.77 3.12
N LEU A 129 -7.95 9.43 2.19
CA LEU A 129 -7.84 10.90 2.18
C LEU A 129 -9.21 11.57 2.04
N GLU A 130 -10.02 11.11 1.07
CA GLU A 130 -11.36 11.65 0.80
C GLU A 130 -12.27 11.53 2.02
N LYS A 131 -12.34 10.34 2.61
CA LYS A 131 -13.14 10.07 3.81
C LYS A 131 -12.60 10.83 5.03
N LEU A 132 -11.29 11.01 5.17
CA LEU A 132 -10.69 11.76 6.28
C LEU A 132 -11.02 13.24 6.21
N ILE A 133 -10.92 13.87 5.03
CA ILE A 133 -11.32 15.27 4.86
C ILE A 133 -12.80 15.45 5.22
N TYR A 134 -13.68 14.56 4.73
CA TYR A 134 -15.10 14.61 5.07
C TYR A 134 -15.35 14.55 6.59
N ILE A 135 -14.71 13.60 7.29
CA ILE A 135 -14.88 13.44 8.73
C ILE A 135 -14.39 14.68 9.49
N VAL A 136 -13.26 15.27 9.08
CA VAL A 136 -12.74 16.50 9.70
C VAL A 136 -13.72 17.65 9.52
N PHE A 137 -14.28 17.84 8.32
CA PHE A 137 -15.28 18.88 8.08
C PHE A 137 -16.54 18.67 8.94
N ALA A 138 -17.04 17.44 9.00
CA ALA A 138 -18.23 17.08 9.78
C ALA A 138 -18.01 17.25 11.29
N LYS A 139 -16.86 16.84 11.82
CA LYS A 139 -16.52 17.03 13.25
C LYS A 139 -16.49 18.48 13.67
N ASN A 140 -16.22 19.38 12.73
CA ASN A 140 -16.08 20.80 12.98
C ASN A 140 -17.30 21.61 12.50
N GLY A 141 -18.40 20.94 12.14
CA GLY A 141 -19.67 21.58 11.78
C GLY A 141 -19.62 22.42 10.49
N ILE A 142 -18.69 22.10 9.59
CA ILE A 142 -18.50 22.82 8.31
C ILE A 142 -18.72 21.91 7.08
N GLU A 143 -19.33 20.74 7.26
CA GLU A 143 -19.58 19.76 6.20
C GLU A 143 -20.41 20.29 5.04
N SER A 144 -21.32 21.25 5.28
CA SER A 144 -22.13 21.89 4.23
C SER A 144 -21.28 22.62 3.18
N LYS A 145 -20.01 22.94 3.50
CA LYS A 145 -19.07 23.51 2.52
C LYS A 145 -18.63 22.50 1.47
N LEU A 146 -18.80 21.20 1.75
CA LEU A 146 -18.50 20.12 0.81
C LEU A 146 -19.66 19.80 -0.13
N ASP A 147 -20.83 20.44 0.03
CA ASP A 147 -22.00 20.18 -0.82
C ASP A 147 -21.77 20.66 -2.26
N ASP A 148 -22.10 19.80 -3.23
CA ASP A 148 -22.12 20.18 -4.64
C ASP A 148 -23.39 20.98 -4.95
N LYS A 149 -23.22 22.28 -5.18
CA LYS A 149 -24.32 23.19 -5.53
C LYS A 149 -25.02 22.82 -6.84
N ASN A 150 -24.37 22.04 -7.71
CA ASN A 150 -24.94 21.63 -8.99
C ASN A 150 -25.74 20.32 -8.89
N ARG A 151 -25.61 19.57 -7.79
CA ARG A 151 -26.26 18.28 -7.58
C ARG A 151 -26.67 18.09 -6.13
N LYS A 152 -27.96 18.31 -5.86
CA LYS A 152 -28.56 18.17 -4.53
C LYS A 152 -28.26 16.81 -3.91
N GLY A 153 -27.73 16.81 -2.68
CA GLY A 153 -27.40 15.60 -1.93
C GLY A 153 -26.10 14.92 -2.34
N SER A 154 -25.29 15.55 -3.21
CA SER A 154 -23.96 15.05 -3.55
C SER A 154 -22.86 15.98 -3.02
N LEU A 155 -21.68 15.40 -2.82
CA LEU A 155 -20.49 16.12 -2.36
C LEU A 155 -19.61 16.52 -3.54
N VAL A 156 -18.86 17.60 -3.39
CA VAL A 156 -17.82 17.99 -4.33
C VAL A 156 -16.73 16.92 -4.40
N GLY A 157 -16.10 16.75 -5.57
CA GLY A 157 -15.03 15.76 -5.73
C GLY A 157 -13.79 16.06 -4.89
N LEU A 158 -12.96 15.04 -4.66
CA LEU A 158 -11.77 15.11 -3.81
C LEU A 158 -10.84 16.30 -4.10
N GLU A 159 -10.64 16.67 -5.36
CA GLU A 159 -9.82 17.85 -5.68
C GLU A 159 -10.37 19.13 -5.05
N LYS A 160 -11.68 19.34 -5.13
CA LYS A 160 -12.33 20.49 -4.51
C LYS A 160 -12.32 20.38 -2.99
N MET A 161 -12.46 19.18 -2.44
CA MET A 161 -12.32 18.95 -1.00
C MET A 161 -10.92 19.35 -0.49
N ILE A 162 -9.86 19.00 -1.24
CA ILE A 162 -8.48 19.40 -0.93
C ILE A 162 -8.32 20.92 -0.98
N ASP A 163 -8.86 21.56 -2.02
CA ASP A 163 -8.79 23.02 -2.17
C ASP A 163 -9.51 23.72 -1.01
N LEU A 164 -10.70 23.24 -0.62
CA LEU A 164 -11.45 23.76 0.53
C LEU A 164 -10.67 23.56 1.83
N ALA A 165 -10.11 22.37 2.07
CA ALA A 165 -9.30 22.09 3.25
C ALA A 165 -8.06 23.00 3.36
N SER A 166 -7.56 23.53 2.24
CA SER A 166 -6.44 24.48 2.23
C SER A 166 -6.83 25.92 2.57
N ILE A 167 -8.12 26.24 2.48
CA ILE A 167 -8.67 27.59 2.72
C ILE A 167 -9.30 27.66 4.11
N GLU A 168 -10.03 26.61 4.47
CA GLU A 168 -10.78 26.53 5.72
C GLU A 168 -9.86 26.42 6.93
N LYS A 169 -10.15 27.25 7.93
CA LYS A 169 -9.33 27.37 9.13
C LYS A 169 -10.11 26.97 10.37
N ILE A 170 -9.45 26.20 11.23
CA ILE A 170 -9.93 25.82 12.56
C ILE A 170 -8.94 26.34 13.57
N SER A 171 -9.42 27.11 14.54
CA SER A 171 -8.57 27.79 15.53
C SER A 171 -7.45 28.62 14.88
N GLY A 172 -7.73 29.23 13.73
CA GLY A 172 -6.79 30.05 12.98
C GLY A 172 -5.80 29.29 12.08
N LEU A 173 -5.77 27.96 12.13
CA LEU A 173 -4.89 27.11 11.31
C LEU A 173 -5.65 26.44 10.17
N PRO A 174 -5.11 26.37 8.94
CA PRO A 174 -5.75 25.66 7.86
C PRO A 174 -5.75 24.14 8.12
N LEU A 175 -6.78 23.44 7.65
CA LEU A 175 -6.86 21.97 7.77
C LEU A 175 -5.75 21.26 7.01
N LEU A 176 -5.37 21.81 5.86
CA LEU A 176 -4.19 21.43 5.09
C LEU A 176 -3.36 22.66 4.77
N THR A 177 -2.05 22.58 4.89
CA THR A 177 -1.19 23.66 4.38
C THR A 177 -1.29 23.77 2.87
N SER A 178 -1.15 24.98 2.30
CA SER A 178 -1.23 25.16 0.84
C SER A 178 -0.17 24.34 0.09
N ALA A 179 0.99 24.11 0.71
CA ALA A 179 2.05 23.25 0.19
C ALA A 179 1.60 21.77 0.15
N THR A 180 1.05 21.26 1.25
CA THR A 180 0.52 19.90 1.34
C THR A 180 -0.63 19.69 0.34
N ALA A 181 -1.61 20.60 0.31
CA ALA A 181 -2.74 20.55 -0.62
C ALA A 181 -2.31 20.47 -2.09
N LYS A 182 -1.31 21.26 -2.50
CA LYS A 182 -0.76 21.20 -3.87
C LYS A 182 -0.09 19.87 -4.19
N LYS A 183 0.65 19.30 -3.23
CA LYS A 183 1.44 18.08 -3.44
C LYS A 183 0.58 16.81 -3.46
N ILE A 184 -0.44 16.73 -2.60
CA ILE A 184 -1.30 15.53 -2.52
C ILE A 184 -2.22 15.34 -3.73
N LYS A 185 -2.37 16.35 -4.62
CA LYS A 185 -3.03 16.17 -5.92
C LYS A 185 -2.38 15.07 -6.77
N GLY A 186 -1.09 14.80 -6.56
CA GLY A 186 -0.40 13.66 -7.18
C GLY A 186 -1.01 12.31 -6.78
N ILE A 187 -1.27 12.09 -5.48
CA ILE A 187 -1.95 10.86 -5.02
C ILE A 187 -3.38 10.79 -5.53
N LYS A 188 -4.11 11.91 -5.54
CA LYS A 188 -5.46 11.97 -6.12
C LYS A 188 -5.44 11.49 -7.57
N PHE A 189 -4.51 12.00 -8.38
CA PHE A 189 -4.38 11.61 -9.79
C PHE A 189 -4.07 10.11 -9.96
N LEU A 190 -3.15 9.56 -9.16
CA LEU A 190 -2.83 8.13 -9.19
C LEU A 190 -4.01 7.27 -8.73
N GLY A 191 -4.74 7.71 -7.71
CA GLY A 191 -5.95 7.05 -7.24
C GLY A 191 -7.08 7.07 -8.26
N ASP A 192 -7.29 8.19 -8.96
CA ASP A 192 -8.28 8.30 -10.04
C ASP A 192 -7.93 7.39 -11.22
N SER A 193 -6.66 7.37 -11.60
CA SER A 193 -6.16 6.46 -12.65
C SER A 193 -6.43 5.01 -12.26
N SER A 194 -6.16 4.66 -11.00
CA SER A 194 -6.40 3.31 -10.46
C SER A 194 -7.88 2.95 -10.37
N ALA A 195 -8.76 3.91 -10.11
CA ALA A 195 -10.19 3.68 -9.93
C ALA A 195 -10.99 3.64 -11.24
N HIS A 196 -10.54 4.40 -12.25
CA HIS A 196 -11.38 4.72 -13.42
C HIS A 196 -10.73 4.40 -14.75
N ASN A 197 -9.43 4.10 -14.80
CA ASN A 197 -8.74 3.74 -16.03
C ASN A 197 -8.35 2.26 -16.07
N PRO A 198 -9.16 1.38 -16.68
CA PRO A 198 -8.87 -0.06 -16.72
C PRO A 198 -7.65 -0.41 -17.59
N LEU A 199 -7.11 0.54 -18.35
CA LEU A 199 -5.96 0.33 -19.24
C LEU A 199 -4.63 0.74 -18.60
N VAL A 200 -4.65 1.36 -17.42
CA VAL A 200 -3.46 1.89 -16.75
C VAL A 200 -3.30 1.25 -15.39
N ASN A 201 -2.14 0.64 -15.18
CA ASN A 201 -1.72 0.19 -13.86
C ASN A 201 -0.84 1.26 -13.22
N VAL A 202 -0.98 1.42 -11.91
CA VAL A 202 -0.09 2.27 -11.13
C VAL A 202 0.95 1.39 -10.46
N ASP A 203 2.22 1.70 -10.70
CA ASP A 203 3.34 1.02 -10.06
C ASP A 203 3.70 1.66 -8.71
N MET A 204 4.21 0.84 -7.79
CA MET A 204 4.70 1.34 -6.49
C MET A 204 5.83 2.37 -6.66
N GLU A 205 6.65 2.28 -7.72
CA GLU A 205 7.70 3.25 -8.02
C GLU A 205 7.16 4.67 -8.25
N THR A 206 5.94 4.78 -8.75
CA THR A 206 5.24 6.06 -8.97
C THR A 206 4.59 6.57 -7.67
N ILE A 207 4.21 5.65 -6.77
CA ILE A 207 3.56 5.98 -5.48
C ILE A 207 4.56 6.43 -4.43
N LEU A 208 5.69 5.71 -4.27
CA LEU A 208 6.65 5.95 -3.20
C LEU A 208 7.16 7.40 -3.11
N PRO A 209 7.41 8.13 -4.21
CA PRO A 209 7.77 9.55 -4.16
C PRO A 209 6.67 10.46 -3.59
N GLN A 210 5.41 10.04 -3.67
CA GLN A 210 4.25 10.80 -3.20
C GLN A 210 3.93 10.55 -1.72
N MET A 211 4.46 9.46 -1.15
CA MET A 211 4.13 9.01 0.20
C MET A 211 4.44 10.01 1.33
N PRO A 212 5.56 10.77 1.30
CA PRO A 212 5.78 11.79 2.33
C PRO A 212 4.63 12.81 2.39
N TYR A 213 4.07 13.19 1.24
CA TYR A 213 2.99 14.19 1.19
C TYR A 213 1.66 13.63 1.71
N ILE A 214 1.33 12.36 1.43
CA ILE A 214 0.10 11.76 1.95
C ILE A 214 0.18 11.55 3.46
N ILE A 215 1.34 11.16 3.97
CA ILE A 215 1.57 10.98 5.41
C ILE A 215 1.44 12.34 6.11
N THR A 216 2.06 13.40 5.57
CA THR A 216 1.91 14.76 6.11
C THR A 216 0.45 15.21 6.09
N ALA A 217 -0.28 15.00 5.00
CA ALA A 217 -1.69 15.37 4.93
C ALA A 217 -2.55 14.63 5.96
N TYR A 218 -2.31 13.33 6.16
CA TYR A 218 -2.99 12.59 7.23
C TYR A 218 -2.68 13.18 8.59
N LYS A 219 -1.41 13.47 8.89
CA LYS A 219 -1.04 14.09 10.16
C LYS A 219 -1.70 15.45 10.38
N GLU A 220 -1.68 16.32 9.37
CA GLU A 220 -2.33 17.64 9.42
C GLU A 220 -3.83 17.51 9.72
N LEU A 221 -4.54 16.60 9.03
CA LEU A 221 -5.97 16.36 9.23
C LEU A 221 -6.28 15.69 10.57
N LEU A 222 -5.44 14.76 11.02
CA LEU A 222 -5.60 14.02 12.27
C LEU A 222 -5.41 14.90 13.52
N VAL A 223 -4.77 16.06 13.40
CA VAL A 223 -4.72 17.06 14.49
C VAL A 223 -6.09 17.71 14.72
N GLN A 224 -6.98 17.66 13.71
CA GLN A 224 -8.29 18.33 13.70
C GLN A 224 -9.44 17.38 14.08
N LEU A 225 -9.14 16.11 14.38
CA LEU A 225 -10.10 15.10 14.86
C LEU A 225 -10.16 15.07 16.38
#